data_AF-A0A514EH33-F1
#
_entry.id   AF-A0A514EH33-F1
#
_cell.length_a   1.000
_cell.length_b   1.000
_cell.length_c   1.000
_cell.angle_alpha   90.00
_cell.angle_beta   90.00
_cell.angle_gamma   90.00
#
_symmetry.space_group_name_H-M   'P 1'
#
loop_
_entity.id
_entity.type
_entity.pdbx_description
1 polymer ?
#
loop_
_entity_poly.entity_id
_entity_poly.type
_entity_poly.pdbx_seq_one_letter_code
_entity_poly.pdbx_strand_id
1 'polypeptide(L)'
;MSRQMRPGRAPTTTARRAPADAHARSAFGRVLAMLLVIGIGAYAYSLIAPRFAATPTPSVAVPRTSSAVTTPTSIAQATATAPAVPAAAAPAQHFQCDGRTHCAQMTSCEEATYCLRTCPGVQMDGNHDGVPCERQWCH
;
A
#
# COMPACT_ATOMS: atom_id res chain seq x y z
N MET A 1 70.07 63.72 22.17
CA MET A 1 69.15 64.36 21.20
C MET A 1 69.46 63.88 19.79
N SER A 2 68.88 62.74 19.38
CA SER A 2 68.77 62.35 17.97
C SER A 2 67.56 61.42 17.82
N ARG A 3 66.49 61.94 17.22
CA ARG A 3 65.40 61.18 16.62
C ARG A 3 65.89 60.65 15.27
N GLN A 4 65.58 59.40 14.95
CA GLN A 4 65.40 58.93 13.58
C GLN A 4 64.24 57.93 13.57
N MET A 5 63.39 58.03 12.54
CA MET A 5 62.05 57.47 12.48
C MET A 5 62.00 56.01 11.97
N ARG A 6 60.83 55.40 12.20
CA ARG A 6 60.30 54.08 11.77
C ARG A 6 60.58 53.69 10.30
N PRO A 7 60.42 52.40 9.97
CA PRO A 7 59.30 52.06 9.10
C PRO A 7 58.39 50.96 9.68
N GLY A 8 57.09 51.14 9.52
CA GLY A 8 56.09 50.10 9.76
C GLY A 8 56.13 49.05 8.66
N ARG A 9 56.04 47.77 9.04
CA ARG A 9 55.79 46.66 8.11
C ARG A 9 54.36 46.15 8.30
N ALA A 10 53.70 45.96 7.16
CA ALA A 10 52.27 45.77 6.94
C ALA A 10 51.67 44.52 7.60
N PRO A 11 50.33 44.48 7.80
CA PRO A 11 49.63 43.24 8.12
C PRO A 11 49.75 42.28 6.94
N THR A 12 50.30 41.10 7.19
CA THR A 12 50.24 39.97 6.25
C THR A 12 48.78 39.53 6.12
N THR A 13 48.09 40.03 5.11
CA THR A 13 46.83 39.45 4.63
C THR A 13 47.13 38.03 4.18
N THR A 14 46.66 37.05 4.95
CA THR A 14 46.62 35.66 4.50
C THR A 14 45.64 35.59 3.34
N ALA A 15 46.16 35.71 2.12
CA ALA A 15 45.41 35.43 0.91
C ALA A 15 45.02 33.95 0.95
N ARG A 16 43.82 33.68 1.48
CA ARG A 16 43.14 32.39 1.36
C ARG A 16 42.97 32.14 -0.14
N ARG A 17 43.89 31.38 -0.73
CA ARG A 17 43.75 30.88 -2.10
C ARG A 17 42.42 30.15 -2.19
N ALA A 18 41.51 30.70 -3.00
CA ALA A 18 40.28 30.03 -3.37
C ALA A 18 40.62 28.69 -4.05
N PRO A 19 39.97 27.58 -3.71
CA PRO A 19 40.17 26.35 -4.45
C PRO A 19 39.49 26.49 -5.81
N ALA A 20 40.28 26.73 -6.85
CA ALA A 20 39.85 26.76 -8.26
C ALA A 20 39.43 25.38 -8.79
N ASP A 21 39.49 24.33 -7.97
CA ASP A 21 39.21 22.95 -8.37
C ASP A 21 37.87 22.41 -7.84
N ALA A 22 36.93 23.25 -7.40
CA ALA A 22 35.65 22.77 -6.85
C ALA A 22 34.65 22.28 -7.92
N HIS A 23 34.84 22.65 -9.19
CA HIS A 23 33.87 22.35 -10.26
C HIS A 23 34.05 20.96 -10.91
N ALA A 24 35.27 20.45 -11.03
CA ALA A 24 35.53 19.12 -11.61
C ALA A 24 35.06 17.97 -10.70
N ARG A 25 35.09 18.20 -9.37
CA ARG A 25 34.55 17.27 -8.34
C ARG A 25 33.02 17.30 -8.30
N SER A 26 32.44 18.44 -8.68
CA SER A 26 31.00 18.70 -8.63
C SER A 26 30.25 18.00 -9.76
N ALA A 27 30.78 18.01 -10.99
CA ALA A 27 30.14 17.30 -12.10
C ALA A 27 30.20 15.77 -11.92
N PHE A 28 31.38 15.24 -11.57
CA PHE A 28 31.55 13.80 -11.35
C PHE A 28 30.77 13.31 -10.12
N GLY A 29 30.76 14.10 -9.04
CA GLY A 29 29.96 13.80 -7.85
C GLY A 29 28.45 13.84 -8.11
N ARG A 30 27.97 14.77 -8.95
CA ARG A 30 26.56 14.82 -9.37
C ARG A 30 26.17 13.64 -10.23
N VAL A 31 27.01 13.24 -11.17
CA VAL A 31 26.77 12.05 -12.02
C VAL A 31 26.78 10.79 -11.14
N LEU A 32 27.75 10.64 -10.24
CA LEU A 32 27.81 9.51 -9.32
C LEU A 32 26.57 9.45 -8.40
N ALA A 33 26.14 10.59 -7.86
CA ALA A 33 24.93 10.67 -7.03
C ALA A 33 23.66 10.31 -7.84
N MET A 34 23.53 10.81 -9.07
CA MET A 34 22.41 10.47 -9.95
C MET A 34 22.39 8.97 -10.28
N LEU A 35 23.55 8.39 -10.63
CA LEU A 35 23.67 6.95 -10.89
C LEU A 35 23.35 6.11 -9.66
N LEU A 36 23.75 6.56 -8.47
CA LEU A 36 23.45 5.88 -7.21
C LEU A 36 21.94 5.92 -6.90
N VAL A 37 21.28 7.07 -7.09
CA VAL A 37 19.82 7.20 -6.91
C VAL A 37 19.06 6.34 -7.93
N ILE A 38 19.46 6.36 -9.20
CA ILE A 38 18.85 5.53 -10.26
C ILE A 38 19.06 4.05 -9.96
N GLY A 39 20.27 3.65 -9.54
CA GLY A 39 20.59 2.27 -9.17
C GLY A 39 19.78 1.77 -7.97
N ILE A 40 19.68 2.58 -6.90
CA ILE A 40 18.85 2.24 -5.73
C ILE A 40 17.37 2.17 -6.12
N GLY A 41 16.87 3.10 -6.93
CA GLY A 41 15.49 3.11 -7.41
C GLY A 41 15.17 1.88 -8.25
N ALA A 42 16.04 1.51 -9.19
CA ALA A 42 15.91 0.30 -10.01
C ALA A 42 15.96 -0.97 -9.15
N TYR A 43 16.90 -1.05 -8.20
CA TYR A 43 17.00 -2.17 -7.27
C TYR A 43 15.74 -2.32 -6.42
N ALA A 44 15.29 -1.24 -5.77
CA ALA A 44 14.05 -1.23 -4.99
C ALA A 44 12.82 -1.60 -5.84
N TYR A 45 12.73 -1.10 -7.06
CA TYR A 45 11.67 -1.46 -8.01
C TYR A 45 11.71 -2.95 -8.36
N SER A 46 12.90 -3.53 -8.61
CA SER A 46 13.05 -4.96 -8.87
C SER A 46 12.71 -5.85 -7.66
N LEU A 47 12.82 -5.36 -6.43
CA LEU A 47 12.33 -6.07 -5.24
C LEU A 47 10.80 -6.00 -5.08
N ILE A 48 10.18 -4.88 -5.50
CA ILE A 48 8.73 -4.64 -5.40
C ILE A 48 7.94 -5.26 -6.58
N ALA A 49 8.45 -5.16 -7.81
CA ALA A 49 7.80 -5.63 -9.03
C ALA A 49 7.39 -7.12 -9.05
N PRO A 50 8.15 -8.09 -8.50
CA PRO A 50 7.72 -9.49 -8.49
C PRO A 50 6.46 -9.72 -7.63
N ARG A 51 6.04 -8.76 -6.80
CA ARG A 51 4.78 -8.82 -6.04
C ARG A 51 3.56 -8.38 -6.86
N PHE A 52 3.76 -7.56 -7.91
CA PHE A 52 2.70 -6.98 -8.73
C PHE A 52 2.60 -7.60 -10.13
N ALA A 53 3.62 -8.32 -10.59
CA ALA A 53 3.60 -9.03 -11.89
C ALA A 53 2.80 -10.34 -11.87
N ALA A 54 2.25 -10.74 -10.73
CA ALA A 54 1.19 -11.74 -10.68
C ALA A 54 -0.13 -11.09 -11.13
N THR A 55 -0.26 -10.78 -12.41
CA THR A 55 -1.57 -10.75 -13.06
C THR A 55 -2.11 -12.18 -13.00
N PRO A 56 -3.13 -12.50 -12.17
CA PRO A 56 -3.85 -13.74 -12.36
C PRO A 56 -4.50 -13.64 -13.74
N THR A 57 -4.05 -14.48 -14.67
CA THR A 57 -4.85 -14.76 -15.86
C THR A 57 -6.23 -15.19 -15.37
N PRO A 58 -7.32 -14.53 -15.77
CA PRO A 58 -8.65 -15.08 -15.53
C PRO A 58 -8.77 -16.31 -16.41
N SER A 59 -8.31 -17.46 -15.89
CA SER A 59 -8.68 -18.76 -16.41
C SER A 59 -10.14 -18.94 -16.04
N VAL A 60 -11.01 -18.44 -16.92
CA VAL A 60 -12.43 -18.79 -16.93
C VAL A 60 -12.50 -20.26 -17.31
N ALA A 61 -12.22 -21.13 -16.34
CA ALA A 61 -12.63 -22.51 -16.38
C ALA A 61 -14.14 -22.50 -16.22
N VAL A 62 -14.85 -22.39 -17.35
CA VAL A 62 -16.30 -22.63 -17.43
C VAL A 62 -16.55 -24.03 -16.85
N PRO A 63 -17.27 -24.17 -15.72
CA PRO A 63 -17.77 -25.47 -15.34
C PRO A 63 -18.81 -25.84 -16.39
N ARG A 64 -18.53 -26.86 -17.22
CA ARG A 64 -19.59 -27.62 -17.87
C ARG A 64 -20.30 -28.41 -16.78
N THR A 65 -21.23 -27.77 -16.07
CA THR A 65 -22.27 -28.50 -15.36
C THR A 65 -23.35 -28.83 -16.38
N SER A 66 -23.18 -29.99 -17.01
CA SER A 66 -24.27 -30.74 -17.62
C SER A 66 -25.34 -30.96 -16.54
N SER A 67 -26.33 -30.07 -16.46
CA SER A 67 -27.56 -30.33 -15.71
C SER A 67 -28.53 -31.06 -16.63
N ALA A 68 -28.24 -32.33 -16.86
CA ALA A 68 -29.27 -33.33 -17.08
C ALA A 68 -29.55 -33.99 -15.74
N VAL A 69 -30.82 -34.36 -15.51
CA VAL A 69 -31.31 -35.27 -14.46
C VAL A 69 -31.44 -34.60 -13.09
N THR A 70 -32.54 -34.63 -12.35
CA THR A 70 -33.93 -35.05 -12.54
C THR A 70 -34.68 -34.41 -11.37
N THR A 71 -35.93 -34.04 -11.59
CA THR A 71 -36.89 -33.71 -10.53
C THR A 71 -36.87 -34.74 -9.39
N PRO A 72 -36.86 -34.29 -8.13
CA PRO A 72 -37.76 -34.91 -7.18
C PRO A 72 -38.75 -33.86 -6.70
N THR A 73 -39.98 -34.05 -7.14
CA THR A 73 -41.16 -33.73 -6.35
C THR A 73 -40.91 -34.18 -4.90
N SER A 74 -40.94 -33.25 -3.95
CA SER A 74 -41.41 -33.57 -2.60
C SER A 74 -41.93 -32.33 -1.91
N ILE A 75 -43.05 -32.53 -1.23
CA ILE A 75 -44.08 -31.58 -0.85
C ILE A 75 -43.82 -31.08 0.59
N ALA A 76 -44.19 -29.82 0.81
CA ALA A 76 -44.58 -29.19 2.08
C ALA A 76 -43.62 -29.27 3.28
N GLN A 77 -43.32 -28.08 3.82
CA GLN A 77 -43.76 -27.74 5.18
C GLN A 77 -43.78 -26.23 5.37
N ALA A 78 -44.99 -25.69 5.49
CA ALA A 78 -45.24 -24.41 6.12
C ALA A 78 -45.28 -24.63 7.63
N THR A 79 -44.55 -23.81 8.38
CA THR A 79 -44.95 -23.42 9.74
C THR A 79 -44.19 -22.17 10.15
N ALA A 80 -44.93 -21.06 10.19
CA ALA A 80 -44.49 -19.80 10.77
C ALA A 80 -44.57 -19.90 12.30
N THR A 81 -43.49 -19.57 13.02
CA THR A 81 -43.52 -19.08 14.42
C THR A 81 -42.26 -18.23 14.66
N ALA A 82 -42.42 -17.16 15.43
CA ALA A 82 -41.66 -15.91 15.52
C ALA A 82 -40.15 -15.99 15.91
N PRO A 83 -39.36 -14.90 15.69
CA PRO A 83 -37.91 -14.92 15.68
C PRO A 83 -37.29 -14.63 17.06
N ALA A 84 -36.50 -15.58 17.57
CA ALA A 84 -35.50 -15.32 18.58
C ALA A 84 -34.13 -15.32 17.88
N VAL A 85 -33.48 -14.15 17.90
CA VAL A 85 -32.19 -13.80 17.31
C VAL A 85 -31.25 -15.00 17.15
N PRO A 86 -31.01 -15.50 15.93
CA PRO A 86 -29.80 -16.26 15.70
C PRO A 86 -28.66 -15.25 15.82
N ALA A 87 -27.88 -15.34 16.91
CA ALA A 87 -26.52 -14.86 16.88
C ALA A 87 -25.90 -15.52 15.66
N ALA A 88 -25.76 -14.74 14.59
CA ALA A 88 -25.42 -15.22 13.27
C ALA A 88 -24.12 -16.01 13.40
N ALA A 89 -24.25 -17.34 13.42
CA ALA A 89 -23.22 -18.22 12.96
C ALA A 89 -23.09 -17.87 11.49
N ALA A 90 -22.32 -16.81 11.21
CA ALA A 90 -21.95 -16.42 9.88
C ALA A 90 -21.48 -17.70 9.21
N PRO A 91 -22.02 -18.05 8.03
CA PRO A 91 -21.49 -19.19 7.30
C PRO A 91 -19.98 -19.02 7.27
N ALA A 92 -19.23 -20.06 7.63
CA ALA A 92 -17.78 -20.06 7.58
C ALA A 92 -17.35 -20.00 6.10
N GLN A 93 -17.64 -18.87 5.45
CA GLN A 93 -17.12 -18.49 4.17
C GLN A 93 -15.70 -18.08 4.47
N HIS A 94 -14.76 -18.79 3.89
CA HIS A 94 -13.34 -18.49 4.03
C HIS A 94 -13.07 -17.20 3.26
N PHE A 95 -13.26 -16.06 3.93
CA PHE A 95 -12.93 -14.76 3.39
C PHE A 95 -11.41 -14.58 3.42
N GLN A 96 -10.84 -14.14 2.31
CA GLN A 96 -9.39 -14.00 2.15
C GLN A 96 -9.02 -12.51 2.10
N CYS A 97 -7.82 -12.21 2.60
CA CYS A 97 -7.26 -10.87 2.52
C CYS A 97 -6.69 -10.63 1.12
N ASP A 98 -7.56 -10.36 0.15
CA ASP A 98 -7.18 -10.14 -1.26
C ASP A 98 -6.58 -8.73 -1.51
N GLY A 99 -6.15 -8.04 -0.45
CA GLY A 99 -5.63 -6.67 -0.52
C GLY A 99 -6.70 -5.59 -0.71
N ARG A 100 -7.98 -5.95 -0.53
CA ARG A 100 -9.10 -5.00 -0.65
C ARG A 100 -9.19 -4.13 0.60
N THR A 101 -9.06 -2.83 0.43
CA THR A 101 -8.99 -1.85 1.54
C THR A 101 -10.13 -0.84 1.55
N HIS A 102 -10.99 -0.86 0.53
CA HIS A 102 -12.06 0.12 0.32
C HIS A 102 -13.41 -0.55 0.05
N CYS A 103 -14.49 0.12 0.45
CA CYS A 103 -15.86 -0.38 0.31
C CYS A 103 -16.31 -0.68 -1.11
N ALA A 104 -15.88 0.12 -2.09
CA ALA A 104 -16.22 -0.09 -3.50
C ALA A 104 -15.69 -1.42 -4.06
N GLN A 105 -14.70 -2.00 -3.38
CA GLN A 105 -14.14 -3.28 -3.79
C GLN A 105 -14.89 -4.44 -3.16
N MET A 106 -15.61 -4.23 -2.04
CA MET A 106 -16.31 -5.29 -1.27
C MET A 106 -17.62 -5.70 -1.95
N THR A 107 -18.23 -6.81 -1.55
CA THR A 107 -19.54 -7.24 -2.11
C THR A 107 -20.57 -7.60 -1.05
N SER A 108 -20.20 -7.59 0.23
CA SER A 108 -21.13 -7.86 1.33
C SER A 108 -20.66 -7.23 2.65
N CYS A 109 -21.62 -7.00 3.54
CA CYS A 109 -21.36 -6.46 4.88
C CYS A 109 -20.53 -7.41 5.74
N GLU A 110 -20.81 -8.72 5.65
CA GLU A 110 -20.13 -9.76 6.43
C GLU A 110 -18.67 -9.92 6.01
N GLU A 111 -18.41 -9.92 4.70
CA GLU A 111 -17.05 -9.90 4.15
C GLU A 111 -16.30 -8.64 4.59
N ALA A 112 -16.96 -7.48 4.57
CA ALA A 112 -16.36 -6.23 5.02
C ALA A 112 -15.98 -6.25 6.49
N THR A 113 -16.87 -6.78 7.33
CA THR A 113 -16.64 -6.93 8.76
C THR A 113 -15.51 -7.90 9.04
N TYR A 114 -15.41 -8.98 8.27
CA TYR A 114 -14.29 -9.92 8.35
C TYR A 114 -12.97 -9.26 7.95
N CYS A 115 -12.93 -8.56 6.81
CA CYS A 115 -11.71 -7.89 6.36
C CYS A 115 -11.24 -6.85 7.37
N LEU A 116 -12.15 -6.11 7.99
CA LEU A 116 -11.83 -5.16 9.07
C LEU A 116 -11.17 -5.82 10.29
N ARG A 117 -11.64 -6.99 10.69
CA ARG A 117 -11.16 -7.71 11.89
C ARG A 117 -9.92 -8.56 11.62
N THR A 118 -9.78 -9.08 10.41
CA THR A 118 -8.81 -10.12 10.09
C THR A 118 -7.65 -9.62 9.22
N CYS A 119 -7.86 -8.61 8.37
CA CYS A 119 -6.88 -8.18 7.38
C CYS A 119 -6.14 -6.90 7.80
N PRO A 120 -4.80 -6.83 7.63
CA PRO A 120 -4.03 -5.62 7.95
C PRO A 120 -4.23 -4.52 6.90
N GLY A 121 -4.25 -3.25 7.35
CA GLY A 121 -4.22 -2.09 6.45
C GLY A 121 -5.56 -1.70 5.79
N VAL A 122 -6.66 -2.30 6.23
CA VAL A 122 -8.03 -1.97 5.83
C VAL A 122 -8.47 -0.62 6.37
N GLN A 123 -9.00 0.23 5.49
CA GLN A 123 -9.42 1.61 5.79
C GLN A 123 -10.85 1.83 5.29
N MET A 124 -11.78 1.08 5.88
CA MET A 124 -13.20 1.01 5.45
C MET A 124 -14.19 1.53 6.48
N ASP A 125 -13.74 1.60 7.73
CA ASP A 125 -14.48 2.09 8.88
C ASP A 125 -13.92 3.46 9.26
N GLY A 126 -14.56 4.51 8.76
CA GLY A 126 -14.10 5.88 8.97
C GLY A 126 -14.41 6.40 10.38
N ASN A 127 -15.52 5.93 10.97
CA ASN A 127 -16.05 6.29 12.28
C ASN A 127 -15.56 5.37 13.41
N HIS A 128 -14.90 4.26 13.09
CA HIS A 128 -14.39 3.26 14.03
C HIS A 128 -15.48 2.66 14.92
N ASP A 129 -16.69 2.54 14.40
CA ASP A 129 -17.83 1.94 15.11
C ASP A 129 -17.93 0.42 14.92
N GLY A 130 -17.02 -0.16 14.12
CA GLY A 130 -16.97 -1.59 13.83
C GLY A 130 -17.92 -2.02 12.72
N VAL A 131 -18.59 -1.08 12.02
CA VAL A 131 -19.46 -1.33 10.87
C VAL A 131 -18.82 -0.75 9.60
N PRO A 132 -18.02 -1.56 8.87
CA PRO A 132 -17.44 -1.09 7.63
C PRO A 132 -18.52 -0.94 6.56
N CYS A 133 -18.41 0.09 5.71
CA CYS A 133 -19.22 0.22 4.50
C CYS A 133 -20.74 0.33 4.71
N GLU A 134 -21.17 1.00 5.78
CA GLU A 134 -22.57 1.38 6.10
C GLU A 134 -23.34 2.01 4.93
N ARG A 135 -22.63 2.62 3.97
CA ARG A 135 -23.21 3.32 2.81
C ARG A 135 -23.38 2.48 1.55
N GLN A 136 -22.91 1.23 1.54
CA GLN A 136 -22.99 0.37 0.34
C GLN A 136 -23.45 -1.05 0.64
N TRP A 137 -22.96 -1.64 1.74
CA TRP A 137 -23.18 -3.05 2.05
C TRP A 137 -23.95 -3.29 3.33
N CYS A 138 -23.76 -2.45 4.36
CA CYS A 138 -24.40 -2.58 5.67
C CYS A 138 -25.54 -1.56 5.83
N HIS A 139 -26.61 -1.71 5.04
CA HIS A 139 -27.83 -0.89 5.08
C HIS A 139 -28.96 -1.52 5.89
#